data_AF-A0A139AC59-F1
#
_entry.id   AF-A0A139AC59-F1
#
_cell.length_a   1.000
_cell.length_b   1.000
_cell.length_c   1.000
_cell.angle_alpha   90.00
_cell.angle_beta   90.00
_cell.angle_gamma   90.00
#
_symmetry.space_group_name_H-M   'P 1'
#
loop_
_entity.id
_entity.type
_entity.pdbx_description
1 polymer ?
#
loop_
_entity_poly.entity_id
_entity_poly.type
_entity_poly.pdbx_seq_one_letter_code
_entity_poly.pdbx_strand_id
1 'polypeptide(L)'
;MASTSLEDLKSHSLPIARVKKVMRSDEDAMKNLMISGETPMLLAKAAEIFIEEMTLRAWMHAEEDRRRTLNRSDFAQAVARSDMFDFLIDIVPRDEEWIRGNSAVVEAEAGPNGNNGLPSVSSPFRNLRSPPWL
;
A
#
# COMPACT_ATOMS: atom_id res chain seq x y z
N MET A 1 -22.96 1.05 9.97
CA MET A 1 -21.73 1.44 10.67
C MET A 1 -21.64 0.60 11.92
N ALA A 2 -20.62 -0.24 12.05
CA ALA A 2 -20.41 -1.02 13.27
C ALA A 2 -20.22 -0.05 14.45
N SER A 3 -20.99 -0.23 15.52
CA SER A 3 -20.87 0.56 16.74
C SER A 3 -19.56 0.14 17.41
N THR A 4 -18.49 0.92 17.22
CA THR A 4 -17.18 0.62 17.82
C THR A 4 -17.28 0.92 19.32
N SER A 5 -17.20 -0.10 20.16
CA SER A 5 -17.29 0.07 21.61
C SER A 5 -15.94 0.46 22.19
N LEU A 6 -15.92 1.16 23.33
CA LEU A 6 -14.67 1.52 24.02
C LEU A 6 -13.84 0.28 24.44
N GLU A 7 -14.49 -0.87 24.58
CA GLU A 7 -13.85 -2.16 24.86
C GLU A 7 -12.99 -2.65 23.68
N ASP A 8 -13.41 -2.36 22.44
CA ASP A 8 -12.67 -2.70 21.21
C ASP A 8 -11.37 -1.90 21.06
N LEU A 9 -11.20 -0.83 21.85
CA LEU A 9 -9.97 -0.03 21.90
C LEU A 9 -8.94 -0.57 22.89
N LYS A 10 -9.23 -1.64 23.64
CA LYS A 10 -8.26 -2.25 24.57
C LYS A 10 -7.50 -3.41 23.93
N SER A 11 -8.03 -3.98 22.86
CA SER A 11 -7.41 -5.08 22.11
C SER A 11 -7.07 -4.58 20.71
N HIS A 12 -5.77 -4.50 20.40
CA HIS A 12 -5.29 -4.05 19.10
C HIS A 12 -4.47 -5.16 18.42
N SER A 13 -4.72 -5.37 17.14
CA SER A 13 -3.88 -6.21 16.27
C SER A 13 -2.51 -5.58 16.02
N LEU A 14 -2.44 -4.24 16.09
CA LEU A 14 -1.21 -3.47 15.87
C LEU A 14 -0.49 -3.15 17.19
N PRO A 15 0.84 -3.34 17.29
CA PRO A 15 1.59 -3.05 18.50
C PRO A 15 1.67 -1.54 18.76
N ILE A 16 1.12 -1.09 19.90
CA ILE A 16 1.06 0.33 20.30
C ILE A 16 2.42 1.03 20.26
N ALA A 17 3.50 0.33 20.66
CA ALA A 17 4.84 0.90 20.61
C ALA A 17 5.28 1.31 19.20
N ARG A 18 4.87 0.55 18.16
CA ARG A 18 5.17 0.88 16.76
C ARG A 18 4.31 2.02 16.27
N VAL A 19 3.02 2.04 16.61
CA VAL A 19 2.12 3.16 16.31
C VAL A 19 2.68 4.45 16.90
N LYS A 20 3.07 4.45 18.18
CA LYS A 20 3.70 5.59 18.85
C LYS A 20 5.01 6.02 18.18
N LYS A 21 5.81 5.08 17.67
CA LYS A 21 7.07 5.38 16.95
C LYS A 21 6.80 6.04 15.59
N VAL A 22 5.83 5.56 14.84
CA VAL A 22 5.43 6.16 13.54
C VAL A 22 4.81 7.53 13.77
N MET A 23 3.97 7.71 14.79
CA MET A 23 3.45 9.04 15.14
C MET A 23 4.61 10.04 15.32
N ARG A 24 5.66 9.65 16.05
CA ARG A 24 6.79 10.52 16.40
C ARG A 24 7.93 10.54 15.37
N SER A 25 7.78 9.94 14.19
CA SER A 25 8.88 9.89 13.21
C SER A 25 9.21 11.24 12.60
N ASP A 26 8.26 12.19 12.65
CA ASP A 26 8.52 13.60 12.36
C ASP A 26 8.88 14.32 13.67
N GLU A 27 10.16 14.27 14.03
CA GLU A 27 10.64 14.76 15.33
C GLU A 27 10.44 16.28 15.48
N ASP A 28 10.51 17.08 14.42
CA ASP A 28 10.42 18.54 14.54
C ASP A 28 8.97 19.04 14.64
N ALA A 29 8.04 18.43 13.91
CA ALA A 29 6.63 18.77 13.99
C ALA A 29 5.97 18.25 15.28
N MET A 30 6.36 17.07 15.78
CA MET A 30 5.68 16.41 16.90
C MET A 30 6.34 16.54 18.27
N LYS A 31 7.61 16.97 18.37
CA LYS A 31 8.30 17.07 19.67
C LYS A 31 7.68 18.09 20.62
N ASN A 32 7.02 19.11 20.09
CA ASN A 32 6.29 20.11 20.90
C ASN A 32 4.81 19.76 21.13
N LEU A 33 4.29 18.72 20.47
CA LEU A 33 2.92 18.26 20.65
C LEU A 33 2.86 17.22 21.76
N MET A 34 2.26 17.59 22.89
CA MET A 34 1.87 16.61 23.91
C MET A 34 0.76 15.72 23.35
N ILE A 35 1.07 14.45 23.11
CA ILE A 35 0.11 13.44 22.63
C ILE A 35 -0.57 12.81 23.84
N SER A 36 -1.90 12.85 23.91
CA SER A 36 -2.68 12.15 24.93
C SER A 36 -2.39 10.64 24.90
N GLY A 37 -2.44 9.97 26.06
CA GLY A 37 -2.22 8.53 26.16
C GLY A 37 -3.20 7.69 25.32
N GLU A 38 -4.38 8.24 24.99
CA GLU A 38 -5.44 7.56 24.25
C GLU A 38 -5.27 7.65 22.72
N THR A 39 -4.54 8.66 22.22
CA THR A 39 -4.38 8.90 20.77
C THR A 39 -3.75 7.70 20.04
N PRO A 40 -2.68 7.06 20.56
CA PRO A 40 -2.11 5.88 19.90
C PRO A 40 -3.09 4.69 19.81
N MET A 41 -3.99 4.54 20.78
CA MET A 41 -5.00 3.47 20.78
C MET A 41 -6.06 3.72 19.70
N LEU A 42 -6.53 4.96 19.59
CA LEU A 42 -7.46 5.37 18.54
C LEU A 42 -6.83 5.23 17.15
N LEU A 43 -5.57 5.62 16.99
CA LEU A 43 -4.87 5.49 15.71
C LEU A 43 -4.64 4.02 15.35
N ALA A 44 -4.32 3.16 16.32
CA ALA A 44 -4.23 1.72 16.08
C ALA A 44 -5.56 1.18 15.54
N LYS A 45 -6.69 1.56 16.15
CA LYS A 45 -8.00 1.12 15.68
C LYS A 45 -8.39 1.71 14.33
N ALA A 46 -8.11 2.99 14.11
CA ALA A 46 -8.35 3.64 12.83
C ALA A 46 -7.52 2.99 11.71
N ALA A 47 -6.26 2.63 11.99
CA ALA A 47 -5.40 1.93 11.04
C ALA A 47 -5.93 0.53 10.69
N GLU A 48 -6.49 -0.21 11.66
CA GLU A 48 -7.18 -1.48 11.37
C GLU A 48 -8.32 -1.30 10.36
N ILE A 49 -9.23 -0.36 10.66
CA ILE A 49 -10.39 -0.06 9.81
C ILE A 49 -9.93 0.43 8.44
N PHE A 50 -8.91 1.28 8.39
CA PHE A 50 -8.35 1.80 7.16
C PHE A 50 -7.76 0.69 6.28
N ILE A 51 -6.98 -0.23 6.86
CA ILE A 51 -6.40 -1.35 6.11
C ILE A 51 -7.50 -2.25 5.55
N GLU A 52 -8.51 -2.58 6.35
CA GLU A 52 -9.65 -3.40 5.92
C GLU A 52 -10.40 -2.74 4.76
N GLU A 53 -10.82 -1.48 4.92
CA GLU A 53 -11.57 -0.73 3.92
C GLU A 53 -10.77 -0.57 2.61
N MET A 54 -9.50 -0.17 2.70
CA MET A 54 -8.66 0.02 1.52
C MET A 54 -8.42 -1.30 0.79
N THR A 55 -8.23 -2.40 1.54
CA THR A 55 -8.04 -3.73 0.96
C THR A 55 -9.30 -4.22 0.26
N LEU A 56 -10.48 -4.02 0.84
CA LEU A 56 -11.76 -4.39 0.21
C LEU A 56 -11.98 -3.62 -1.10
N ARG A 57 -11.70 -2.30 -1.12
CA ARG A 57 -11.82 -1.49 -2.35
C ARG A 57 -10.83 -1.92 -3.43
N ALA A 58 -9.58 -2.18 -3.06
CA ALA A 58 -8.58 -2.69 -3.99
C ALA A 58 -8.99 -4.09 -4.51
N TRP A 59 -9.54 -4.95 -3.66
CA TRP A 59 -9.99 -6.28 -4.05
C TRP A 59 -11.07 -6.26 -5.14
N MET A 60 -11.99 -5.28 -5.11
CA MET A 60 -12.98 -5.11 -6.17
C MET A 60 -12.34 -5.00 -7.56
N HIS A 61 -11.19 -4.32 -7.67
CA HIS A 61 -10.45 -4.22 -8.94
C HIS A 61 -9.80 -5.54 -9.36
N ALA A 62 -9.27 -6.30 -8.40
CA ALA A 62 -8.74 -7.64 -8.69
C ALA A 62 -9.85 -8.59 -9.17
N GLU A 63 -11.04 -8.52 -8.56
CA GLU A 63 -12.20 -9.30 -8.97
C GLU A 63 -12.78 -8.87 -10.33
N GLU A 64 -12.84 -7.57 -10.62
CA GLU A 64 -13.21 -7.02 -11.93
C GLU A 64 -12.33 -7.64 -13.04
N ASP A 65 -11.02 -7.82 -12.77
CA ASP A 65 -10.05 -8.45 -13.67
C ASP A 65 -10.00 -9.99 -13.57
N ARG A 66 -10.89 -10.62 -12.80
CA ARG A 66 -10.95 -12.06 -12.54
C ARG A 66 -9.66 -12.65 -11.96
N ARG A 67 -8.87 -11.83 -11.26
CA ARG A 67 -7.67 -12.25 -10.54
C ARG A 67 -8.01 -12.66 -9.11
N ARG A 68 -7.23 -13.58 -8.56
CA ARG A 68 -7.30 -13.99 -7.14
C ARG A 68 -6.09 -13.50 -6.34
N THR A 69 -5.30 -12.61 -6.94
CA THR A 69 -4.08 -12.05 -6.38
C THR A 69 -4.21 -10.53 -6.43
N LEU A 70 -4.08 -9.92 -5.27
CA LEU A 70 -4.14 -8.47 -5.10
C LEU A 70 -2.77 -7.85 -5.42
N ASN A 71 -2.77 -6.87 -6.32
CA ASN A 71 -1.57 -6.23 -6.86
C ASN A 71 -1.53 -4.74 -6.51
N ARG A 72 -0.35 -4.12 -6.67
CA ARG A 72 -0.15 -2.67 -6.44
C ARG A 72 -1.07 -1.80 -7.32
N SER A 73 -1.30 -2.22 -8.56
CA SER A 73 -2.22 -1.55 -9.50
C SER A 73 -3.65 -1.46 -8.97
N ASP A 74 -4.09 -2.45 -8.18
CA ASP A 74 -5.44 -2.49 -7.62
C ASP A 74 -5.63 -1.40 -6.55
N PHE A 75 -4.59 -1.18 -5.74
CA PHE A 75 -4.55 -0.07 -4.78
C PHE A 75 -4.49 1.28 -5.48
N ALA A 76 -3.70 1.41 -6.55
CA ALA A 76 -3.62 2.65 -7.33
C ALA A 76 -4.99 3.03 -7.92
N GLN A 77 -5.72 2.05 -8.46
CA GLN A 77 -7.08 2.29 -8.95
C GLN A 77 -8.07 2.63 -7.83
N ALA A 78 -7.99 1.96 -6.68
CA ALA A 78 -8.86 2.23 -5.53
C ALA A 78 -8.66 3.64 -4.97
N VAL A 79 -7.40 4.08 -4.80
CA VAL A 79 -7.04 5.45 -4.39
C VAL A 79 -7.51 6.46 -5.43
N ALA A 80 -7.44 6.12 -6.72
CA ALA A 80 -7.90 7.00 -7.79
C ALA A 80 -9.41 7.30 -7.74
N ARG A 81 -10.23 6.35 -7.26
CA ARG A 81 -11.70 6.45 -7.24
C ARG A 81 -12.28 7.32 -6.12
N SER A 82 -11.50 7.80 -5.14
CA SER A 82 -12.00 8.66 -4.05
C SER A 82 -10.96 9.65 -3.55
N ASP A 83 -11.39 10.91 -3.40
CA ASP A 83 -10.64 12.03 -2.80
C ASP A 83 -10.32 11.82 -1.32
N MET A 84 -11.08 10.98 -0.61
CA MET A 84 -10.77 10.55 0.77
C MET A 84 -9.35 9.95 0.92
N PHE A 85 -8.78 9.43 -0.17
CA PHE A 85 -7.44 8.85 -0.21
C PHE A 85 -6.36 9.80 -0.76
N ASP A 86 -6.64 11.09 -0.96
CA ASP A 86 -5.67 12.05 -1.51
C ASP A 86 -4.43 12.27 -0.64
N PHE A 87 -4.50 11.95 0.66
CA PHE A 87 -3.31 11.95 1.53
C PHE A 87 -2.24 10.91 1.08
N LEU A 88 -2.55 10.02 0.13
CA LEU A 88 -1.66 9.00 -0.39
C LEU A 88 -0.97 9.39 -1.72
N ILE A 89 -1.21 10.57 -2.29
CA ILE A 89 -0.68 10.92 -3.63
C ILE A 89 0.86 10.79 -3.73
N ASP A 90 1.58 11.13 -2.66
CA ASP A 90 3.04 11.08 -2.62
C ASP A 90 3.58 9.65 -2.42
N ILE A 91 2.70 8.71 -2.04
CA ILE A 91 3.02 7.30 -1.75
C ILE A 91 2.55 6.38 -2.88
N VAL A 92 1.41 6.70 -3.49
CA VAL A 92 0.77 5.96 -4.57
C VAL A 92 0.54 6.94 -5.72
N PRO A 93 1.53 7.14 -6.60
CA PRO A 93 1.41 8.04 -7.74
C PRO A 93 0.22 7.65 -8.62
N ARG A 94 -0.53 8.65 -9.10
CA ARG A 94 -1.74 8.42 -9.92
C ARG A 94 -1.42 8.23 -11.41
N ASP A 95 -0.14 8.26 -11.78
CA ASP A 95 0.31 8.25 -13.16
C ASP A 95 -0.03 6.90 -13.83
N GLU A 96 -0.39 6.93 -15.11
CA GLU A 96 -0.80 5.74 -15.85
C GLU A 96 0.28 4.65 -15.85
N GLU A 97 1.55 5.03 -15.76
CA GLU A 97 2.67 4.10 -15.66
C GLU A 97 2.70 3.33 -14.34
N TRP A 98 2.26 3.91 -13.22
CA TRP A 98 2.16 3.22 -11.93
C TRP A 98 0.92 2.32 -11.86
N ILE A 99 -0.17 2.75 -12.50
CA ILE A 99 -1.42 1.96 -12.60
C ILE A 99 -1.22 0.75 -13.53
N ARG A 100 -0.49 0.92 -14.65
CA ARG A 100 -0.13 -0.17 -15.58
C ARG A 100 1.09 -0.98 -15.10
N GLY A 101 1.99 -0.35 -14.35
CA GLY A 101 3.33 -0.82 -14.01
C GLY A 101 3.41 -1.75 -12.81
N ASN A 102 2.87 -2.95 -12.99
CA ASN A 102 3.52 -4.21 -12.60
C ASN A 102 3.06 -5.38 -13.49
N SER A 103 2.28 -5.09 -14.54
CA SER A 103 1.85 -6.04 -15.57
C SER A 103 2.37 -5.59 -16.95
N ALA A 104 3.64 -5.20 -17.05
CA ALA A 104 4.30 -5.13 -18.36
C ALA A 104 4.47 -6.55 -18.89
N VAL A 105 3.38 -7.04 -19.46
CA VAL A 105 3.31 -8.16 -20.39
C VAL A 105 4.27 -7.82 -21.51
N VAL A 106 5.22 -8.72 -21.77
CA VAL A 106 6.01 -8.69 -22.99
C VAL A 106 5.02 -8.95 -24.13
N GLU A 107 4.74 -7.94 -24.95
CA GLU A 107 4.01 -8.11 -26.20
C GLU A 107 4.77 -9.11 -27.08
N ALA A 108 4.03 -10.11 -27.55
CA ALA A 108 4.52 -11.13 -28.45
C ALA A 108 4.71 -10.53 -29.86
N GLU A 109 5.94 -10.19 -30.22
CA GLU A 109 6.33 -10.04 -31.62
C GLU A 109 6.53 -11.45 -32.21
N ALA A 110 5.53 -11.94 -32.94
CA ALA A 110 5.60 -13.20 -33.68
C ALA A 110 6.54 -13.09 -34.90
N GLY A 111 7.85 -13.23 -34.66
CA GLY A 111 8.85 -13.43 -35.71
C GLY A 111 9.12 -14.92 -35.97
N PRO A 112 9.22 -15.40 -37.22
CA PRO A 112 9.46 -16.80 -37.50
C PRO A 112 10.96 -17.08 -37.52
N ASN A 113 11.56 -17.51 -36.40
CA ASN A 113 12.70 -18.43 -36.44
C ASN A 113 13.06 -19.03 -35.08
N GLY A 114 13.27 -20.34 -35.06
CA GLY A 114 13.62 -21.11 -33.88
C GLY A 114 15.06 -20.85 -33.39
N ASN A 115 15.20 -20.73 -32.07
CA ASN A 115 16.26 -21.34 -31.26
C ASN A 115 15.98 -21.08 -29.77
N ASN A 116 15.97 -22.15 -28.97
CA ASN A 116 15.70 -22.12 -27.54
C ASN A 116 16.83 -21.41 -26.76
N GLY A 117 16.64 -20.13 -26.47
CA GLY A 117 17.35 -19.41 -25.42
C GLY A 117 16.32 -18.76 -24.49
N LEU A 118 16.35 -19.10 -23.20
CA LEU A 118 15.54 -18.42 -22.19
C LEU A 118 15.82 -16.91 -22.26
N PRO A 119 14.81 -16.03 -22.37
CA PRO A 119 15.04 -14.60 -22.36
C PRO A 119 15.64 -14.19 -21.00
N SER A 120 16.82 -13.58 -21.04
CA SER A 120 17.44 -12.96 -19.86
C SER A 120 16.57 -11.77 -19.43
N VAL A 121 15.77 -11.98 -18.38
CA VAL A 121 14.97 -10.92 -17.77
C VAL A 121 15.92 -9.97 -17.04
N SER A 122 16.21 -8.81 -17.63
CA SER A 122 16.90 -7.73 -16.92
C SER A 122 15.94 -7.18 -15.86
N SER A 123 16.19 -7.53 -14.59
CA SER A 123 15.42 -7.03 -13.46
C SER A 123 15.51 -5.49 -13.40
N PRO A 124 14.38 -4.76 -13.27
CA PRO A 124 14.36 -3.30 -13.16
C PRO A 124 15.08 -2.80 -11.89
N PHE A 125 15.41 -3.70 -10.96
CA PHE A 125 16.12 -3.40 -9.71
C PHE A 125 17.64 -3.48 -9.80
N ARG A 126 18.23 -3.70 -10.98
CA ARG A 126 19.70 -3.90 -11.10
C ARG A 126 20.53 -2.69 -10.63
N ASN A 127 19.92 -1.51 -10.55
CA ASN A 127 20.59 -0.27 -10.14
C ASN A 127 19.98 0.41 -8.90
N LEU A 128 19.01 -0.20 -8.21
CA LEU A 128 18.58 0.31 -6.91
C LEU A 128 19.52 -0.26 -5.85
N ARG A 129 20.53 0.54 -5.49
CA ARG A 129 21.42 0.30 -4.35
C ARG A 129 20.55 -0.03 -3.13
N SER A 130 20.74 -1.21 -2.55
CA SER A 130 20.00 -1.66 -1.38
C SER A 130 20.01 -0.56 -0.29
N PRO A 131 18.84 -0.20 0.28
CA PRO A 131 18.79 0.71 1.41
C PRO A 131 19.62 0.17 2.59
N PRO A 132 20.31 1.03 3.36
CA PRO A 132 21.24 0.62 4.41
C PRO A 132 20.58 0.09 5.70
N TRP A 133 19.34 -0.39 5.63
CA TRP A 133 18.60 -0.95 6.79
C TRP A 133 18.25 -2.43 6.64
N LEU A 134 18.96 -3.14 5.74
CA LEU A 134 19.11 -4.60 5.77
C LEU A 134 20.45 -4.98 6.38
#